data_AF-A0A928PB30-F1
#
_entry.id   AF-A0A928PB30-F1
#
_cell.length_a   1.000
_cell.length_b   1.000
_cell.length_c   1.000
_cell.angle_alpha   90.00
_cell.angle_beta   90.00
_cell.angle_gamma   90.00
#
_symmetry.space_group_name_H-M   'P 1'
#
loop_
_entity.id
_entity.type
_entity.pdbx_description
1 polymer ?
#
loop_
_entity_poly.entity_id
_entity_poly.type
_entity_poly.pdbx_seq_one_letter_code
_entity_poly.pdbx_strand_id
1 'polypeptide(L)'
;MKLKIIDYFWAVGHRTKRKGSHKIPLAEGELREINYVQFRIDKVEKDKAQISVIRRDGTVIKEINVEKGKSAYYRPMSMDAGHEYVLKLTKFF
;
A
#
# COMPACT_ATOMS: atom_id res chain seq x y z
N MET A 1 -4.35 -9.63 -12.29
CA MET A 1 -3.36 -8.57 -11.92
C MET A 1 -2.97 -8.76 -10.45
N LYS A 2 -1.88 -8.14 -9.99
CA LYS A 2 -1.48 -8.16 -8.57
C LYS A 2 -1.29 -6.73 -8.09
N LEU A 3 -1.72 -6.47 -6.85
CA LEU A 3 -1.33 -5.28 -6.13
C LEU A 3 0.09 -5.48 -5.60
N LYS A 4 1.01 -4.63 -6.03
CA LYS A 4 2.37 -4.58 -5.50
C LYS A 4 2.47 -3.42 -4.53
N ILE A 5 2.80 -3.71 -3.28
CA ILE A 5 3.10 -2.72 -2.25
C ILE A 5 4.60 -2.74 -2.01
N ILE A 6 5.26 -1.60 -2.15
CA ILE A 6 6.69 -1.43 -1.89
C ILE A 6 6.81 -0.63 -0.60
N ASP A 7 7.52 -1.19 0.38
CA ASP A 7 7.80 -0.53 1.65
C ASP A 7 9.17 0.16 1.56
N TYR A 8 9.17 1.46 1.85
CA TYR A 8 10.34 2.30 2.00
C TYR A 8 10.40 2.80 3.43
N PHE A 9 11.61 2.84 3.99
CA PHE A 9 11.87 3.48 5.27
C PHE A 9 12.64 4.77 5.03
N TRP A 10 12.14 5.85 5.61
CA TRP A 10 12.77 7.16 5.59
C TRP A 10 13.05 7.62 7.02
N ALA A 11 14.07 8.44 7.19
CA ALA A 11 14.39 9.11 8.44
C ALA A 11 15.05 10.46 8.11
N VAL A 12 14.79 11.48 8.92
CA VAL A 12 15.39 12.81 8.73
C VAL A 12 16.92 12.68 8.78
N GLY A 13 17.61 13.33 7.83
CA GLY A 13 19.07 13.25 7.72
C GLY A 13 19.62 11.93 7.15
N HIS A 14 18.75 10.98 6.77
CA HIS A 14 19.15 9.70 6.20
C HIS A 14 18.55 9.45 4.82
N ARG A 15 19.27 8.73 3.97
CA ARG A 15 18.77 8.30 2.66
C ARG A 15 17.64 7.29 2.84
N THR A 16 16.51 7.51 2.17
CA THR A 16 15.39 6.56 2.10
C THR A 16 15.85 5.21 1.56
N LYS A 17 15.51 4.12 2.25
CA LYS A 17 15.89 2.75 1.89
C LYS A 17 14.65 1.93 1.60
N ARG A 18 14.69 1.14 0.52
CA ARG A 18 13.66 0.12 0.25
C ARG A 18 13.80 -1.01 1.28
N LYS A 19 12.75 -1.27 2.04
CA LYS A 19 12.69 -2.34 3.05
C LYS A 19 12.12 -3.63 2.51
N GLY A 20 11.10 -3.54 1.65
CA GLY A 20 10.37 -4.72 1.22
C GLY A 20 9.55 -4.53 -0.04
N SER A 21 9.00 -5.64 -0.53
CA SER A 21 8.03 -5.64 -1.61
C SER A 21 7.07 -6.81 -1.42
N HIS A 22 5.79 -6.49 -1.39
CA HIS A 22 4.72 -7.45 -1.22
C HIS A 22 3.89 -7.49 -2.49
N LYS A 23 3.57 -8.69 -2.97
CA LYS A 23 2.67 -8.90 -4.11
C LYS A 23 1.43 -9.59 -3.55
N ILE A 24 0.30 -8.92 -3.66
CA ILE A 24 -0.99 -9.35 -3.16
C ILE A 24 -1.86 -9.67 -4.39
N PRO A 25 -2.57 -10.81 -4.42
CA PRO A 25 -3.59 -11.07 -5.42
C PRO A 25 -4.58 -9.91 -5.48
N LEU A 26 -4.96 -9.49 -6.68
CA LEU A 26 -5.97 -8.44 -6.82
C LEU A 26 -7.36 -9.07 -6.72
N ALA A 27 -7.84 -9.24 -5.48
CA ALA A 27 -9.15 -9.82 -5.17
C ALA A 27 -9.87 -8.95 -4.14
N GLU A 28 -11.18 -8.77 -4.29
CA GLU A 28 -12.00 -8.03 -3.33
C GLU A 28 -12.06 -8.76 -1.99
N GLY A 29 -11.99 -8.00 -0.89
CA GLY A 29 -11.92 -8.53 0.47
C GLY A 29 -10.53 -9.00 0.91
N GLU A 30 -9.55 -9.06 0.01
CA GLU A 30 -8.18 -9.46 0.33
C GLU A 30 -7.55 -8.45 1.29
N LEU A 31 -7.03 -8.94 2.42
CA LEU A 31 -6.43 -8.14 3.48
C LEU A 31 -4.95 -8.51 3.64
N ARG A 32 -4.09 -7.50 3.74
CA ARG A 32 -2.67 -7.71 4.05
C ARG A 32 -2.15 -6.72 5.07
N GLU A 33 -1.55 -7.24 6.14
CA GLU A 33 -0.79 -6.43 7.09
C GLU A 33 0.68 -6.33 6.68
N ILE A 34 1.21 -5.10 6.67
CA ILE A 34 2.63 -4.77 6.45
C ILE A 34 3.03 -3.74 7.50
N ASN A 35 4.00 -4.08 8.36
CA ASN A 35 4.49 -3.24 9.47
C ASN A 35 3.37 -2.46 10.20
N TYR A 36 2.40 -3.18 10.75
CA TYR A 36 1.29 -2.61 11.56
C TYR A 36 0.25 -1.81 10.77
N VAL A 37 0.37 -1.72 9.44
CA VAL A 37 -0.62 -1.11 8.54
C VAL A 37 -1.34 -2.21 7.78
N GLN A 38 -2.66 -2.21 7.82
CA GLN A 38 -3.48 -3.18 7.08
C GLN A 38 -3.98 -2.54 5.78
N PHE A 39 -3.88 -3.27 4.68
CA PHE A 39 -4.37 -2.87 3.37
C PHE A 39 -5.47 -3.85 2.96
N ARG A 40 -6.68 -3.37 2.77
CA ARG A 40 -7.80 -4.14 2.26
C ARG A 40 -8.12 -3.69 0.85
N ILE A 41 -8.33 -4.64 -0.06
CA ILE A 41 -8.83 -4.36 -1.40
C ILE A 41 -10.36 -4.34 -1.33
N ASP A 42 -10.97 -3.18 -1.48
CA ASP A 42 -12.44 -3.04 -1.36
C ASP A 42 -13.15 -3.29 -2.68
N LYS A 43 -12.58 -2.82 -3.79
CA LYS A 43 -13.17 -2.94 -5.12
C LYS A 43 -12.10 -3.14 -6.17
N VAL A 44 -12.34 -4.06 -7.11
CA VAL A 44 -11.43 -4.34 -8.23
C VAL A 44 -12.13 -4.07 -9.56
N GLU A 45 -11.53 -3.21 -10.37
CA GLU A 45 -11.93 -2.95 -11.74
C GLU A 45 -10.81 -3.35 -12.71
N LYS A 46 -11.12 -3.40 -14.02
CA LYS A 46 -10.19 -3.89 -15.06
C LYS A 46 -8.80 -3.22 -15.01
N ASP A 47 -8.76 -1.92 -14.74
CA ASP A 47 -7.52 -1.14 -14.71
C ASP A 47 -7.38 -0.29 -13.44
N LYS A 48 -8.24 -0.48 -12.45
CA LYS A 48 -8.25 0.28 -11.19
C LYS A 48 -8.57 -0.62 -10.00
N ALA A 49 -8.14 -0.23 -8.81
CA ALA A 49 -8.57 -0.87 -7.56
C ALA A 49 -8.69 0.16 -6.46
N GLN A 50 -9.72 0.03 -5.63
CA GLN A 50 -9.90 0.82 -4.41
C GLN A 50 -9.33 0.03 -3.24
N ILE A 51 -8.49 0.69 -2.45
CA ILE A 51 -7.76 0.08 -1.34
C ILE A 51 -7.98 0.94 -0.10
N SER A 52 -8.51 0.32 0.95
CA SER A 52 -8.58 0.92 2.28
C SER A 52 -7.33 0.60 3.07
N VAL A 53 -6.72 1.63 3.64
CA VAL A 53 -5.73 1.52 4.70
C VAL A 53 -6.47 1.49 6.02
N ILE A 54 -6.33 0.38 6.73
CA ILE A 54 -7.05 0.04 7.94
C ILE A 54 -6.06 0.00 9.11
N ARG A 55 -6.48 0.56 10.24
CA ARG A 55 -5.77 0.43 11.52
C ARG A 55 -6.11 -0.92 12.15
N ARG A 56 -5.28 -1.43 13.06
CA ARG A 56 -5.55 -2.70 13.78
C ARG A 56 -6.91 -2.79 14.48
N ASP A 57 -7.54 -1.67 14.84
CA ASP A 57 -8.87 -1.62 15.45
C ASP A 57 -10.03 -1.73 14.43
N GLY A 58 -9.71 -1.88 13.14
CA GLY A 58 -10.70 -1.96 12.05
C GLY A 58 -11.08 -0.60 11.45
N THR A 59 -10.58 0.50 11.99
CA THR A 59 -10.89 1.84 11.47
C THR A 59 -10.21 2.08 10.13
N VAL A 60 -10.98 2.50 9.13
CA VAL A 60 -10.42 2.96 7.84
C VAL A 60 -9.78 4.33 8.05
N ILE A 61 -8.46 4.40 7.85
CA ILE A 61 -7.66 5.62 7.99
C ILE A 61 -7.66 6.41 6.68
N LYS A 62 -7.58 5.69 5.55
CA LYS A 62 -7.44 6.31 4.23
C LYS A 62 -7.93 5.37 3.15
N GLU A 63 -8.67 5.91 2.20
CA GLU A 63 -8.99 5.22 0.95
C GLU A 63 -8.06 5.68 -0.16
N ILE A 64 -7.61 4.73 -0.98
CA ILE A 64 -6.62 4.94 -2.04
C ILE A 64 -7.10 4.26 -3.31
N ASN A 65 -7.30 5.05 -4.36
CA ASN A 65 -7.56 4.54 -5.69
C ASN A 65 -6.24 4.32 -6.43
N VAL A 66 -5.95 3.07 -6.80
CA VAL A 66 -4.75 2.70 -7.55
C VAL A 66 -5.14 2.38 -8.97
N GLU A 67 -4.62 3.16 -9.92
CA GLU A 67 -4.80 2.93 -11.35
C GLU A 67 -3.57 2.24 -11.95
N LYS A 68 -3.80 1.37 -12.93
CA LYS A 68 -2.74 0.71 -13.67
C LYS A 68 -1.84 1.72 -14.38
N GLY A 69 -0.53 1.53 -14.26
CA GLY A 69 0.48 2.46 -14.79
C GLY A 69 0.77 3.65 -13.86
N LYS A 70 -0.08 3.93 -12.87
CA LYS A 70 0.17 4.94 -11.83
C LYS A 70 0.64 4.29 -10.54
N SER A 71 1.29 5.09 -9.70
CA SER A 71 1.69 4.71 -8.35
C SER A 71 0.89 5.55 -7.38
N ALA A 72 0.28 4.92 -6.39
CA ALA A 72 -0.31 5.61 -5.25
C ALA A 72 0.65 5.53 -4.06
N TYR A 73 0.61 6.55 -3.21
CA TYR A 73 1.53 6.69 -2.08
C TYR A 73 0.73 6.78 -0.79
N TYR A 74 1.20 6.07 0.23
CA TYR A 74 0.67 6.17 1.58
C TYR A 74 1.82 6.30 2.55
N ARG A 75 1.79 7.36 3.36
CA ARG A 75 2.76 7.61 4.43
C ARG A 75 1.97 7.84 5.72
N PRO A 76 2.05 6.94 6.71
CA PRO A 76 1.56 7.21 8.06
C PRO A 76 2.22 8.47 8.61
N MET A 77 1.48 9.25 9.41
CA MET A 77 2.04 10.44 10.06
C MET A 77 3.18 10.03 11.00
N SER A 78 4.36 10.58 10.74
CA SER A 78 5.53 10.48 11.61
C SER A 78 6.43 11.70 11.40
N MET A 79 7.05 12.20 12.47
CA MET A 79 7.89 13.41 12.45
C MET A 79 9.34 13.11 12.05
N ASP A 80 9.97 12.10 12.67
CA ASP A 80 11.44 11.93 12.56
C ASP A 80 11.89 10.73 11.72
N ALA A 81 11.05 9.71 11.62
CA ALA A 81 11.30 8.53 10.78
C ALA A 81 10.04 7.71 10.58
N GLY A 82 9.91 7.00 9.47
CA GLY A 82 8.74 6.14 9.27
C GLY A 82 8.77 5.31 8.00
N HIS A 83 7.64 4.66 7.80
CA HIS A 83 7.37 3.88 6.60
C HIS A 83 6.66 4.72 5.55
N GLU A 84 6.98 4.46 4.30
CA GLU A 84 6.28 4.95 3.13
C GLU A 84 5.96 3.77 2.22
N TYR A 85 4.70 3.67 1.84
CA TYR A 85 4.18 2.59 1.03
C TYR A 85 3.85 3.11 -0.35
N VAL A 86 4.38 2.44 -1.37
CA VAL A 86 4.07 2.71 -2.76
C VAL A 86 3.25 1.55 -3.31
N LEU A 87 2.00 1.82 -3.68
CA LEU A 87 1.05 0.87 -4.20
C LEU A 87 0.99 0.96 -5.73
N LYS A 88 1.13 -0.17 -6.42
CA LYS A 88 1.11 -0.26 -7.88
C LYS A 88 0.35 -1.49 -8.35
N LEU A 89 -0.47 -1.35 -9.39
CA LEU A 89 -1.04 -2.52 -10.07
C LEU A 89 -0.03 -3.08 -11.08
N THR A 90 0.23 -4.39 -11.01
CA THR A 90 1.17 -5.09 -11.88
C THR A 90 0.48 -6.27 -12.58
N LYS A 91 0.88 -6.59 -13.82
CA LYS A 91 0.37 -7.77 -14.54
C LYS A 91 0.90 -9.06 -13.91
N PHE A 92 0.15 -10.16 -14.05
CA PHE A 92 0.74 -11.49 -13.89
C PHE A 92 1.72 -11.66 -15.06
N PHE A 93 2.98 -11.98 -14.75
CA PHE A 93 3.89 -12.58 -15.71
C PHE A 93 3.49 -14.04 -15.86
#